data_AF-A0A1M4DX23-F1
#
_entry.id   AF-A0A1M4DX23-F1
#
_cell.length_a   1.000
_cell.length_b   1.000
_cell.length_c   1.000
_cell.angle_alpha   90.00
_cell.angle_beta   90.00
_cell.angle_gamma   90.00
#
_symmetry.space_group_name_H-M   'P 1'
#
loop_
_entity.id
_entity.type
_entity.pdbx_description
1 polymer ?
#
loop_
_entity_poly.entity_id
_entity_poly.type
_entity_poly.pdbx_seq_one_letter_code
_entity_poly.pdbx_strand_id
1 'polypeptide(L)'
;MTNDRSTHLRLVNGDAVQAPGQPVPFRTSWTADELMAMTFPEPRWAVPGIIAEGLSLLAGPPKVGKSWLSLGLGIAVASGAKALEAIELEPGPVLYLALEDTARRLQNRMGKILSGQPAPRDLTLATTCPTCPQAGKRPSPAGSTATPTPASSSSTSSPRSEAPHHPACPPTTPTTPL
;
A
#
# COMPACT_ATOMS: atom_id res chain seq x y z
N MET A 1 -32.18 -30.57 -26.53
CA MET A 1 -30.96 -29.73 -26.53
C MET A 1 -30.94 -28.97 -25.22
N THR A 2 -30.27 -29.55 -24.22
CA THR A 2 -30.27 -29.09 -22.84
C THR A 2 -29.19 -28.02 -22.70
N ASN A 3 -29.59 -26.76 -22.52
CA ASN A 3 -28.66 -25.65 -22.35
C ASN A 3 -28.32 -25.54 -20.85
N ASP A 4 -27.31 -26.29 -20.43
CA ASP A 4 -26.68 -26.11 -19.13
C ASP A 4 -25.79 -24.86 -19.17
N ARG A 5 -26.23 -23.79 -18.49
CA ARG A 5 -25.45 -22.57 -18.24
C ARG A 5 -25.36 -22.24 -16.76
N SER A 6 -25.48 -23.24 -15.89
CA SER A 6 -25.68 -23.02 -14.47
C SER A 6 -24.58 -23.67 -13.64
N THR A 7 -23.33 -23.18 -13.70
CA THR A 7 -22.31 -23.75 -12.80
C THR A 7 -21.16 -22.86 -12.32
N HIS A 8 -21.09 -21.53 -12.54
CA HIS A 8 -19.89 -20.83 -12.04
C HIS A 8 -19.96 -19.39 -11.51
N LEU A 9 -21.13 -18.82 -11.18
CA LEU A 9 -21.15 -17.53 -10.49
C LEU A 9 -21.96 -17.59 -9.18
N ARG A 10 -21.27 -17.87 -8.07
CA ARG A 10 -21.76 -17.52 -6.73
C ARG A 10 -21.35 -16.07 -6.48
N LEU A 11 -22.28 -15.14 -6.66
CA LEU A 11 -22.21 -13.80 -6.08
C LEU A 11 -22.29 -13.95 -4.56
N VAL A 12 -21.31 -13.44 -3.83
CA VAL A 12 -21.35 -13.36 -2.37
C VAL A 12 -22.18 -12.12 -2.03
N ASN A 13 -23.34 -12.35 -1.37
CA ASN A 13 -24.27 -11.31 -0.96
C ASN A 13 -23.57 -10.18 -0.19
N GLY A 14 -23.76 -8.96 -0.67
CA GLY A 14 -23.20 -7.75 -0.09
C GLY A 14 -24.11 -7.07 0.94
N ASP A 15 -24.58 -7.81 1.94
CA ASP A 15 -25.32 -7.24 3.10
C ASP A 15 -24.85 -7.87 4.41
N ALA A 16 -23.55 -7.79 4.68
CA ALA A 16 -23.04 -8.01 6.03
C ALA A 16 -22.55 -6.67 6.57
N VAL A 17 -23.27 -6.12 7.55
CA VAL A 17 -22.69 -5.18 8.52
C VAL A 17 -21.47 -5.88 9.12
N GLN A 18 -20.28 -5.54 8.63
CA GLN A 18 -19.03 -6.16 9.06
C GLN A 18 -18.58 -5.59 10.41
N ALA A 19 -18.09 -6.48 11.26
CA ALA A 19 -17.42 -6.13 12.50
C ALA A 19 -16.17 -5.26 12.23
N PRO A 20 -15.80 -4.34 13.15
CA PRO A 20 -14.63 -3.48 12.97
C PRO A 20 -13.35 -4.32 12.86
N GLY A 21 -12.62 -4.17 11.74
CA GLY A 21 -11.29 -4.74 11.56
C GLY A 21 -11.10 -5.65 10.34
N GLN A 22 -12.14 -5.96 9.56
CA GLN A 22 -11.97 -6.71 8.31
C GLN A 22 -11.85 -5.74 7.12
N PRO A 23 -10.81 -5.84 6.27
CA PRO A 23 -10.71 -5.01 5.09
C PRO A 23 -11.88 -5.33 4.16
N VAL A 24 -12.79 -4.37 4.01
CA VAL A 24 -13.84 -4.40 3.00
C VAL A 24 -13.17 -4.56 1.63
N PRO A 25 -13.40 -5.67 0.91
CA PRO A 25 -12.87 -5.80 -0.43
C PRO A 25 -13.52 -4.72 -1.30
N PHE A 26 -12.70 -3.93 -2.01
CA PHE A 26 -13.20 -2.98 -2.99
C PHE A 26 -13.97 -3.75 -4.06
N ARG A 27 -15.28 -3.54 -4.11
CA ARG A 27 -16.11 -4.09 -5.18
C ARG A 27 -15.71 -3.41 -6.49
N THR A 28 -15.44 -4.20 -7.53
CA THR A 28 -14.96 -3.71 -8.84
C THR A 28 -15.87 -4.09 -10.01
N SER A 29 -16.95 -4.81 -9.76
CA SER A 29 -17.94 -5.19 -10.78
C SER A 29 -19.36 -5.20 -10.23
N TRP A 30 -20.29 -4.88 -11.12
CA TRP A 30 -21.72 -4.80 -10.86
C TRP A 30 -22.47 -5.27 -12.11
N THR A 31 -23.64 -5.88 -11.92
CA THR A 31 -24.63 -5.90 -13.01
C THR A 31 -25.27 -4.52 -13.13
N ALA A 32 -25.87 -4.22 -14.28
CA ALA A 32 -26.40 -2.87 -14.53
C ALA A 32 -27.57 -2.51 -13.59
N ASP A 33 -28.44 -3.47 -13.28
CA ASP A 33 -29.56 -3.31 -12.34
C ASP A 33 -29.07 -3.07 -10.90
N GLU A 34 -28.05 -3.81 -10.47
CA GLU A 34 -27.44 -3.61 -9.15
C GLU A 34 -26.81 -2.21 -9.03
N LEU A 35 -26.07 -1.76 -10.05
CA LEU A 35 -25.43 -0.45 -10.03
C LEU A 35 -26.45 0.69 -9.97
N MET A 36 -27.54 0.58 -10.73
CA MET A 36 -28.60 1.59 -10.76
C MET A 36 -29.43 1.62 -9.47
N ALA A 37 -29.48 0.52 -8.72
CA ALA A 37 -30.14 0.45 -7.42
C ALA A 37 -29.26 0.97 -6.26
N MET A 38 -27.97 1.21 -6.49
CA MET A 38 -27.06 1.70 -5.45
C MET A 38 -27.23 3.18 -5.15
N THR A 39 -27.11 3.52 -3.87
CA THR A 39 -26.93 4.90 -3.41
C THR A 39 -25.48 5.08 -3.00
N PHE A 40 -24.78 6.00 -3.66
CA PHE A 40 -23.39 6.33 -3.32
C PHE A 40 -23.36 7.51 -2.34
N PRO A 41 -22.47 7.50 -1.33
CA PRO A 41 -22.27 8.65 -0.47
C PRO A 41 -21.68 9.81 -1.28
N GLU A 42 -21.88 11.04 -0.79
CA GLU A 42 -21.20 12.19 -1.38
C GLU A 42 -19.68 12.06 -1.24
N PRO A 43 -18.90 12.43 -2.26
CA PRO A 43 -17.44 12.38 -2.19
C PRO A 43 -16.93 13.23 -1.03
N ARG A 44 -15.99 12.69 -0.26
CA ARG A 44 -15.30 13.46 0.78
C ARG A 44 -14.24 14.34 0.15
N TRP A 45 -14.06 15.55 0.68
CA TRP A 45 -13.10 16.53 0.17
C TRP A 45 -12.11 16.94 1.26
N ALA A 46 -10.82 16.90 0.93
CA ALA A 46 -9.80 17.57 1.75
C ALA A 46 -9.78 19.08 1.45
N VAL A 47 -10.00 19.46 0.19
CA VAL A 47 -10.16 20.85 -0.25
C VAL A 47 -11.31 20.88 -1.26
N PRO A 48 -12.48 21.44 -0.92
CA PRO A 48 -13.65 21.44 -1.79
C PRO A 48 -13.34 21.96 -3.20
N GLY A 49 -13.71 21.18 -4.22
CA GLY A 49 -13.49 21.52 -5.64
C GLY A 49 -12.05 21.34 -6.15
N ILE A 50 -11.09 20.97 -5.29
CA ILE A 50 -9.67 20.83 -5.67
C ILE A 50 -9.13 19.44 -5.34
N ILE A 51 -9.33 18.97 -4.10
CA ILE A 51 -8.78 17.71 -3.60
C ILE A 51 -9.91 16.87 -3.00
N ALA A 52 -10.45 15.96 -3.82
CA ALA A 52 -11.35 14.92 -3.36
C ALA A 52 -10.56 13.76 -2.72
N GLU A 53 -11.26 12.89 -2.01
CA GLU A 53 -10.70 11.62 -1.54
C GLU A 53 -10.09 10.80 -2.69
N GLY A 54 -9.01 10.07 -2.39
CA GLY A 54 -8.25 9.32 -3.38
C GLY A 54 -6.88 9.93 -3.65
N LEU A 55 -6.51 10.03 -4.93
CA LEU A 55 -5.18 10.49 -5.37
C LEU A 55 -5.32 11.73 -6.26
N SER A 56 -4.68 12.82 -5.85
CA SER A 56 -4.51 14.03 -6.65
C SER A 56 -3.04 14.24 -7.00
N LEU A 57 -2.74 14.56 -8.26
CA LEU A 57 -1.37 14.80 -8.73
C LEU A 57 -1.16 16.28 -9.06
N LEU A 58 -0.26 16.93 -8.32
CA LEU A 58 0.16 18.30 -8.60
C LEU A 58 1.41 18.32 -9.50
N ALA A 59 1.24 18.67 -10.76
CA ALA A 59 2.31 18.70 -11.77
C ALA A 59 2.54 20.10 -12.35
N GLY A 60 3.75 20.36 -12.86
CA GLY A 60 4.11 21.63 -13.46
C GLY A 60 5.62 21.88 -13.47
N PRO A 61 6.09 22.93 -14.16
CA PRO A 61 7.52 23.22 -14.30
C PRO A 61 8.25 23.38 -12.95
N PRO A 62 9.58 23.19 -12.91
CA PRO A 62 10.38 23.51 -11.72
C PRO A 62 10.15 24.95 -11.25
N LYS A 63 10.16 25.16 -9.92
CA LYS A 63 10.07 26.48 -9.26
C LYS A 63 8.76 27.27 -9.47
N VAL A 64 7.74 26.69 -10.11
CA VAL A 64 6.39 27.29 -10.23
C VAL A 64 5.59 27.35 -8.91
N GLY A 65 6.18 26.89 -7.81
CA GLY A 65 5.54 26.97 -6.49
C GLY A 65 4.76 25.73 -6.04
N LYS A 66 4.87 24.59 -6.72
CA LYS A 66 4.17 23.34 -6.32
C LYS A 66 4.35 22.98 -4.84
N SER A 67 5.60 22.95 -4.37
CA SER A 67 5.90 22.64 -2.96
C SER A 67 5.40 23.71 -1.98
N TRP A 68 5.25 24.95 -2.43
CA TRP A 68 4.67 26.02 -1.62
C TRP A 68 3.16 25.86 -1.51
N LEU A 69 2.50 25.57 -2.63
CA LEU A 69 1.07 25.28 -2.68
C LEU A 69 0.72 24.04 -1.84
N SER A 70 1.45 22.94 -2.01
CA SER A 70 1.19 21.70 -1.26
C SER A 70 1.38 21.88 0.25
N LEU A 71 2.45 22.58 0.67
CA LEU A 71 2.69 22.86 2.09
C LEU A 71 1.63 23.81 2.65
N GLY A 72 1.28 24.86 1.90
CA GLY A 72 0.25 25.81 2.31
C GLY A 72 -1.13 25.16 2.47
N LEU A 73 -1.52 24.30 1.53
CA LEU A 73 -2.76 23.53 1.64
C LEU A 73 -2.73 22.58 2.84
N GLY A 74 -1.61 21.89 3.09
CA GLY A 74 -1.48 21.02 4.26
C GLY A 74 -1.62 21.79 5.59
N ILE A 75 -1.03 23.00 5.67
CA ILE A 75 -1.20 23.88 6.83
C ILE A 75 -2.66 24.34 6.95
N ALA A 76 -3.30 24.75 5.85
CA ALA A 76 -4.68 25.22 5.86
C ALA A 76 -5.64 24.12 6.34
N VAL A 77 -5.53 22.90 5.79
CA VAL A 77 -6.34 21.74 6.21
C VAL A 77 -6.09 21.39 7.67
N ALA A 78 -4.84 21.36 8.12
CA ALA A 78 -4.52 21.03 9.51
C ALA A 78 -4.93 22.12 10.53
N SER A 79 -5.10 23.36 10.08
CA SER A 79 -5.53 24.47 10.94
C SER A 79 -7.03 24.78 10.82
N GLY A 80 -7.73 24.24 9.82
CA GLY A 80 -9.08 24.67 9.46
C GLY A 80 -9.14 26.09 8.90
N ALA A 81 -8.01 26.64 8.47
CA ALA A 81 -7.96 27.96 7.85
C ALA A 81 -8.42 27.90 6.38
N LYS A 82 -8.67 29.07 5.78
CA LYS A 82 -9.08 29.14 4.37
C LYS A 82 -7.95 28.68 3.44
N ALA A 83 -8.25 27.75 2.54
CA ALA A 83 -7.39 27.48 1.39
C ALA A 83 -7.59 28.55 0.32
N LEU A 84 -6.48 28.97 -0.30
CA LEU A 84 -6.48 29.93 -1.42
C LEU A 84 -7.29 31.21 -1.12
N GLU A 85 -7.29 31.64 0.15
CA GLU A 85 -8.00 32.83 0.67
C GLU A 85 -9.54 32.80 0.55
N ALA A 86 -10.12 31.75 -0.04
CA ALA A 86 -11.55 31.72 -0.38
C ALA A 86 -12.28 30.45 0.08
N ILE A 87 -11.58 29.32 0.21
CA ILE A 87 -12.21 28.01 0.43
C ILE A 87 -12.20 27.67 1.91
N GLU A 88 -13.37 27.57 2.52
CA GLU A 88 -13.53 27.06 3.89
C GLU A 88 -13.17 25.57 3.96
N LEU A 89 -12.47 25.16 5.02
CA LEU A 89 -11.99 23.79 5.19
C LEU A 89 -12.53 23.17 6.48
N GLU A 90 -12.86 21.89 6.41
CA GLU A 90 -13.01 21.07 7.60
C GLU A 90 -11.61 20.71 8.13
N PRO A 91 -11.29 21.03 9.39
CA PRO A 91 -9.97 20.74 9.94
C PRO A 91 -9.76 19.22 10.07
N GLY A 92 -8.55 18.75 9.73
CA GLY A 92 -8.23 17.34 9.83
C GLY A 92 -6.73 17.05 9.91
N PRO A 93 -6.36 15.83 10.35
CA PRO A 93 -4.96 15.42 10.46
C PRO A 93 -4.31 15.33 9.08
N VAL A 94 -3.11 15.89 8.95
CA VAL A 94 -2.32 15.92 7.72
C VAL A 94 -0.94 15.32 7.96
N LEU A 95 -0.53 14.41 7.08
CA LEU A 95 0.84 13.94 6.97
C LEU A 95 1.49 14.55 5.72
N TYR A 96 2.52 15.37 5.92
CA TYR A 96 3.29 15.97 4.84
C TYR A 96 4.69 15.34 4.74
N LEU A 97 4.93 14.61 3.66
CA LEU A 97 6.20 13.93 3.39
C LEU A 97 7.14 14.82 2.55
N ALA A 98 8.06 15.50 3.23
CA ALA A 98 8.98 16.47 2.66
C ALA A 98 10.31 15.81 2.24
N LEU A 99 10.25 14.82 1.33
CA LEU A 99 11.39 13.93 1.03
C LEU A 99 12.59 14.60 0.34
N GLU A 100 12.40 15.77 -0.24
CA GLU A 100 13.46 16.58 -0.88
C GLU A 100 13.94 17.75 0.00
N ASP A 101 13.38 17.89 1.20
CA ASP A 101 13.62 19.00 2.11
C ASP A 101 14.37 18.54 3.35
N THR A 102 15.13 19.46 3.96
CA THR A 102 15.70 19.27 5.30
C THR A 102 14.78 19.89 6.34
N ALA A 103 14.83 19.41 7.59
CA ALA A 103 14.04 19.99 8.68
C ALA A 103 14.21 21.51 8.80
N ARG A 104 15.45 22.02 8.68
CA ARG A 104 15.75 23.46 8.68
C ARG A 104 15.07 24.20 7.52
N ARG A 105 15.12 23.65 6.29
CA ARG A 105 14.48 24.27 5.12
C ARG A 105 12.95 24.27 5.27
N LEU A 106 12.39 23.19 5.78
CA LEU A 106 10.96 23.05 6.04
C LEU A 106 10.49 24.04 7.11
N GLN A 107 11.19 24.15 8.24
CA GLN A 107 10.91 25.13 9.30
C GLN A 107 10.91 26.57 8.75
N ASN A 108 11.91 26.94 7.95
CA ASN A 108 11.99 28.26 7.33
C ASN A 108 10.83 28.53 6.37
N ARG A 109 10.40 27.52 5.59
CA ARG A 109 9.25 27.65 4.68
C ARG A 109 7.95 27.82 5.45
N MET A 110 7.72 26.99 6.45
CA MET A 110 6.54 27.08 7.30
C MET A 110 6.45 28.43 8.01
N GLY A 111 7.56 28.92 8.57
CA GLY A 111 7.57 30.24 9.23
C GLY A 111 7.14 31.37 8.29
N LYS A 112 7.51 31.29 7.00
CA LYS A 112 7.06 32.25 5.98
C LYS A 112 5.57 32.13 5.64
N ILE A 113 5.03 30.93 5.61
CA ILE A 113 3.60 30.72 5.32
C ILE A 113 2.75 31.12 6.52
N LEU A 114 3.13 30.68 7.72
CA LEU A 114 2.40 30.94 8.96
C LEU A 114 2.41 32.43 9.34
N SER A 115 3.39 33.21 8.90
CA SER A 115 3.43 34.67 9.11
C SER A 115 3.21 35.09 10.57
N GLY A 116 3.80 34.34 11.51
CA GLY A 116 3.67 34.57 12.95
C GLY A 116 2.50 33.84 13.64
N GLN A 117 1.63 33.17 12.88
CA GLN A 117 0.59 32.31 13.44
C GLN A 117 1.18 31.02 14.04
N PRO A 118 0.52 30.42 15.05
CA PRO A 118 0.98 29.16 15.63
C PRO A 118 0.93 28.02 14.60
N ALA A 119 1.88 27.09 14.70
CA ALA A 119 1.88 25.89 13.87
C ALA A 119 0.72 24.96 14.29
N PRO A 120 -0.07 24.41 13.34
CA PRO A 120 -1.18 23.51 13.66
C PRO A 120 -0.67 22.20 14.24
N ARG A 121 -1.31 21.72 15.32
CA ARG A 121 -0.93 20.48 16.01
C ARG A 121 -1.18 19.23 15.17
N ASP A 122 -2.17 19.28 14.29
CA ASP A 122 -2.60 18.14 13.48
C ASP A 122 -1.80 18.01 12.17
N LEU A 123 -0.75 18.83 11.97
CA LEU A 123 0.19 18.71 10.86
C LEU A 123 1.45 17.95 11.29
N THR A 124 1.55 16.70 10.85
CA THR A 124 2.75 15.87 11.02
C THR A 124 3.66 15.99 9.80
N LEU A 125 4.96 16.21 10.02
CA LEU A 125 5.95 16.41 8.97
C LEU A 125 7.02 15.32 9.07
N ALA A 126 7.33 14.67 7.96
CA ALA A 126 8.42 13.70 7.88
C ALA A 126 9.33 14.01 6.68
N THR A 127 10.64 14.01 6.89
CA THR A 127 11.65 14.18 5.82
C THR A 127 12.16 12.85 5.30
N THR A 128 11.68 11.74 5.86
CA THR A 128 11.97 10.39 5.42
C THR A 128 10.65 9.62 5.33
N CYS A 129 10.57 8.69 4.39
CA CYS A 129 9.51 7.71 4.34
C CYS A 129 10.20 6.35 4.18
N PRO A 130 9.93 5.37 5.05
CA PRO A 130 10.44 4.03 4.82
C PRO A 130 9.98 3.57 3.43
N THR A 131 10.88 2.90 2.72
CA THR A 131 10.51 2.27 1.44
C THR A 131 9.42 1.26 1.73
N CYS A 132 8.40 1.22 0.89
CA CYS A 132 7.38 0.18 1.00
C CYS A 132 8.10 -1.17 0.77
N PRO A 133 8.19 -2.07 1.78
CA PRO A 133 8.60 -3.44 1.49
C PRO A 133 7.57 -3.99 0.50
N GLN A 134 8.08 -4.49 -0.63
CA GLN A 134 7.36 -4.95 -1.81
C GLN A 134 5.91 -5.37 -1.52
N ALA A 135 4.95 -4.52 -1.89
CA ALA A 135 3.53 -4.84 -1.89
C ALA A 135 3.25 -5.88 -2.98
N GLY A 136 3.60 -7.15 -2.74
CA GLY A 136 3.54 -8.15 -3.80
C GLY A 136 4.24 -9.45 -3.47
N LYS A 137 3.69 -10.19 -2.51
CA LYS A 137 3.58 -11.66 -2.46
C LYS A 137 3.06 -12.01 -1.07
N ARG A 138 1.74 -11.93 -0.89
CA ARG A 138 1.13 -12.90 0.04
C ARG A 138 1.49 -14.27 -0.55
N PRO A 139 2.14 -15.18 0.19
CA PRO A 139 2.16 -16.57 -0.24
C PRO A 139 0.70 -16.98 -0.38
N SER A 140 0.27 -17.19 -1.63
CA SER A 140 -0.92 -18.00 -1.87
C SER A 140 -0.65 -19.33 -1.15
N PRO A 141 -1.57 -19.88 -0.35
CA PRO A 141 -1.35 -21.16 0.29
C PRO A 141 -1.22 -22.24 -0.80
N ALA A 142 0.01 -22.48 -1.25
CA ALA A 142 0.40 -23.66 -1.97
C ALA A 142 0.43 -24.79 -0.94
N GLY A 143 -0.60 -25.64 -0.95
CA GLY A 143 -0.66 -26.75 0.00
C GLY A 143 -1.99 -27.49 0.09
N SER A 144 -2.68 -27.75 -1.02
CA SER A 144 -3.54 -28.94 -1.08
C SER A 144 -2.68 -30.07 -1.62
N THR A 145 -1.90 -30.72 -0.75
CA THR A 145 -1.23 -31.98 -1.08
C THR A 145 -2.31 -33.02 -1.36
N ALA A 146 -2.52 -33.32 -2.64
CA ALA A 146 -3.22 -34.51 -3.06
C ALA A 146 -2.47 -35.74 -2.49
N THR A 147 -3.22 -36.59 -1.79
CA THR A 147 -2.78 -37.87 -1.25
C THR A 147 -2.30 -38.78 -2.38
N PRO A 148 -1.14 -39.45 -2.29
CA PRO A 148 -0.82 -40.51 -3.24
C PRO A 148 -1.54 -41.80 -2.86
N THR A 149 -2.38 -42.30 -3.77
CA THR A 149 -2.93 -43.66 -3.79
C THR A 149 -1.80 -44.70 -3.90
N PRO A 150 -1.84 -45.85 -3.20
CA PRO A 150 -0.79 -46.86 -3.30
C PRO A 150 -1.04 -47.78 -4.49
N ALA A 151 0.02 -48.08 -5.24
CA ALA A 151 0.05 -49.21 -6.17
C ALA A 151 1.39 -49.95 -6.05
N SER A 152 1.27 -51.19 -5.59
CA SER A 152 2.29 -52.22 -5.40
C SER A 152 2.82 -52.78 -6.71
N SER A 153 4.13 -53.08 -6.79
CA SER A 153 4.64 -54.41 -7.18
C SER A 153 6.19 -54.48 -7.14
N SER A 154 6.66 -55.66 -6.79
CA SER A 154 7.96 -56.13 -6.32
C SER A 154 8.95 -56.62 -7.39
N SER A 155 10.27 -56.50 -7.12
CA SER A 155 11.35 -57.49 -7.42
C SER A 155 12.70 -56.97 -6.87
N THR A 156 13.23 -57.47 -5.75
CA THR A 156 14.14 -58.63 -5.55
C THR A 156 15.45 -58.59 -6.35
N SER A 157 16.56 -58.21 -5.70
CA SER A 157 17.76 -59.05 -5.47
C SER A 157 18.96 -58.23 -4.94
N SER A 158 19.73 -58.85 -4.05
CA SER A 158 20.95 -58.42 -3.33
C SER A 158 22.04 -59.50 -3.58
N PRO A 159 23.27 -59.50 -3.03
CA PRO A 159 24.16 -58.45 -2.46
C PRO A 159 25.67 -58.63 -2.85
N ARG A 160 26.60 -57.98 -2.11
CA ARG A 160 28.11 -58.07 -2.03
C ARG A 160 28.89 -56.96 -2.76
N SER A 161 30.01 -56.39 -2.28
CA SER A 161 30.88 -56.58 -1.10
C SER A 161 31.73 -55.30 -0.92
N GLU A 162 32.31 -55.16 0.27
CA GLU A 162 33.57 -54.47 0.62
C GLU A 162 33.63 -52.94 0.87
N ALA A 163 33.89 -52.63 2.15
CA ALA A 163 34.61 -51.46 2.67
C ALA A 163 36.09 -51.87 2.93
N PRO A 164 36.99 -51.08 3.58
CA PRO A 164 36.95 -49.68 4.03
C PRO A 164 38.24 -48.88 3.65
N HIS A 165 38.36 -47.61 4.06
CA HIS A 165 39.52 -47.01 4.77
C HIS A 165 39.46 -45.46 4.80
N HIS A 166 39.43 -44.94 6.03
CA HIS A 166 39.63 -43.54 6.49
C HIS A 166 41.07 -43.02 6.26
N PRO A 167 41.49 -41.80 6.70
CA PRO A 167 40.83 -40.48 6.81
C PRO A 167 41.74 -39.31 6.31
N ALA A 168 41.26 -38.06 6.53
CA ALA A 168 42.01 -36.87 6.99
C ALA A 168 42.14 -35.65 6.03
N CYS A 169 41.59 -34.53 6.54
CA CYS A 169 41.88 -33.11 6.24
C CYS A 169 43.33 -32.74 6.63
N PRO A 170 43.95 -31.62 6.18
CA PRO A 170 43.52 -30.25 6.55
C PRO A 170 43.84 -29.14 5.49
N PRO A 171 43.59 -27.83 5.76
CA PRO A 171 43.44 -26.78 4.77
C PRO A 171 44.69 -25.88 4.60
N THR A 172 44.78 -25.15 3.49
CA THR A 172 45.71 -24.02 3.32
C THR A 172 45.09 -22.84 2.56
N THR A 173 45.57 -21.67 2.95
CA THR A 173 45.10 -20.29 2.85
C THR A 173 45.19 -19.62 1.47
N PRO A 174 44.45 -18.51 1.24
CA PRO A 174 44.60 -17.67 0.04
C PRO A 174 45.72 -16.62 0.17
N THR A 175 46.51 -16.46 -0.89
CA THR A 175 47.58 -15.47 -1.06
C THR A 175 47.12 -14.35 -2.00
N THR A 176 47.12 -13.11 -1.50
CA THR A 176 47.13 -11.86 -2.28
C THR A 176 48.56 -11.56 -2.73
N PRO A 177 48.77 -10.86 -3.85
CA PRO A 177 49.56 -9.62 -3.72
C PRO A 177 49.13 -8.45 -4.62
N LEU A 178 49.37 -7.25 -4.06
CA LEU A 178 49.64 -5.91 -4.63
C LEU A 178 48.84 -5.40 -5.83
#